data_AF-A0A7J9Q1Q9-F1
#
_entry.id   AF-A0A7J9Q1Q9-F1
#
_cell.length_a   1.000
_cell.length_b   1.000
_cell.length_c   1.000
_cell.angle_alpha   90.00
_cell.angle_beta   90.00
_cell.angle_gamma   90.00
#
_symmetry.space_group_name_H-M   'P 1'
#
loop_
_entity.id
_entity.type
_entity.pdbx_description
1 polymer ?
#
loop_
_entity_poly.entity_id
_entity_poly.type
_entity_poly.pdbx_seq_one_letter_code
_entity_poly.pdbx_strand_id
1 'polypeptide(L)'
;MTLLEELIDTLKTDERLVSDGQLLKNKIIELGLKLDEKLISLLLENDNLKEHFFKTVNKVIIFDKDKFMKFVDNKEFLPDSYTTFKNKIGLTTQNEYLAKSGEVVLSWPYKDCVLEGGMEDPEEKNRKEVFWNEILAPDEIDRLFDPKVLTGFKRIDAKGEHKVDEIEPTDNLIIKGNNLLVLHSLKKRYAGKVKLIYIDPPYNPDSNANTFNYNNTFNESSWLTFIKNRLDVAKKLLKKDGVLIVAIDENEHFLLGSLLKEMFPDSDVHCITIVHNPRGVQGTNFSYIHEYAIFIIPKGQKSICNREIKPDEIEWSNFRN
;
A
#
# COMPACT_ATOMS: atom_id res chain seq x y z
N MET A 1 -27.48 13.42 41.16
CA MET A 1 -27.64 13.29 39.70
C MET A 1 -26.24 13.34 39.11
N THR A 2 -25.88 12.45 38.21
CA THR A 2 -24.56 12.51 37.55
C THR A 2 -24.53 13.68 36.56
N LEU A 3 -23.34 14.20 36.24
CA LEU A 3 -23.20 15.25 35.22
C LEU A 3 -23.84 14.84 33.87
N LEU A 4 -23.79 13.53 33.56
CA LEU A 4 -24.42 12.94 32.38
C LEU A 4 -25.96 13.00 32.45
N GLU A 5 -26.55 12.60 33.57
CA GLU A 5 -28.00 12.67 33.79
C GLU A 5 -28.49 14.12 33.71
N GLU A 6 -27.79 15.06 34.34
CA GLU A 6 -28.14 16.49 34.30
C GLU A 6 -28.05 17.05 32.88
N LEU A 7 -27.03 16.67 32.11
CA LEU A 7 -26.91 17.08 30.72
C LEU A 7 -28.05 16.53 29.88
N ILE A 8 -28.39 15.25 30.04
CA ILE A 8 -29.51 14.62 29.30
C ILE A 8 -30.83 15.32 29.63
N ASP A 9 -31.12 15.53 30.91
CA ASP A 9 -32.37 16.17 31.34
C ASP A 9 -32.45 17.62 30.88
N THR A 10 -31.32 18.36 30.92
CA THR A 10 -31.23 19.72 30.39
C THR A 10 -31.50 19.73 28.89
N LEU A 11 -30.84 18.88 28.10
CA LEU A 11 -31.02 18.85 26.65
C LEU A 11 -32.41 18.39 26.20
N LYS A 12 -33.10 17.56 27.00
CA LYS A 12 -34.49 17.13 26.73
C LYS A 12 -35.50 18.28 26.80
N THR A 13 -35.17 19.39 27.46
CA THR A 13 -36.04 20.58 27.50
C THR A 13 -36.08 21.32 26.17
N ASP A 14 -35.09 21.12 25.29
CA ASP A 14 -35.07 21.70 23.95
C ASP A 14 -35.70 20.74 22.94
N GLU A 15 -36.94 21.04 22.54
CA GLU A 15 -37.69 20.24 21.56
C GLU A 15 -36.94 20.04 20.23
N ARG A 16 -36.01 20.92 19.87
CA ARG A 16 -35.20 20.80 18.64
C ARG A 16 -34.22 19.62 18.70
N LEU A 17 -33.87 19.19 19.91
CA LEU A 17 -32.92 18.13 20.19
C LEU A 17 -33.60 16.79 20.43
N VAL A 18 -34.93 16.74 20.45
CA VAL A 18 -35.71 15.55 20.80
C VAL A 18 -36.57 15.09 19.61
N SER A 19 -36.56 13.80 19.32
CA SER A 19 -37.51 13.14 18.41
C SER A 19 -38.05 11.89 19.09
N ASP A 20 -39.37 11.70 19.10
CA ASP A 20 -40.03 10.55 19.73
C ASP A 20 -39.59 10.28 21.19
N GLY A 21 -39.30 11.35 21.94
CA GLY A 21 -38.84 11.28 23.34
C GLY A 21 -37.36 10.89 23.51
N GLN A 22 -36.61 10.75 22.42
CA GLN A 22 -35.17 10.45 22.42
C GLN A 22 -34.34 11.64 21.94
N LEU A 23 -33.16 11.82 22.53
CA LEU A 23 -32.23 12.86 22.14
C LEU A 23 -31.52 12.52 20.82
N LEU A 24 -31.47 13.50 19.92
CA LEU A 24 -30.80 13.40 18.63
C LEU A 24 -29.31 13.76 18.77
N LYS A 25 -28.47 12.76 19.05
CA LYS A 25 -27.01 12.94 19.22
C LYS A 25 -26.36 13.75 18.10
N ASN A 26 -26.67 13.41 16.84
CA ASN A 26 -26.13 14.12 15.67
C ASN A 26 -26.53 15.60 15.65
N LYS A 27 -27.74 15.94 16.11
CA LYS A 27 -28.22 17.32 16.17
C LYS A 27 -27.52 18.11 17.27
N ILE A 28 -27.31 17.49 18.44
CA ILE A 28 -26.57 18.08 19.57
C ILE A 28 -25.13 18.41 19.13
N ILE A 29 -24.47 17.47 18.45
CA ILE A 29 -23.13 17.66 17.88
C ILE A 29 -23.13 18.82 16.86
N GLU A 30 -24.09 18.84 15.93
CA GLU A 30 -24.20 19.88 14.91
C GLU A 30 -24.35 21.28 15.54
N LEU A 31 -25.24 21.43 16.51
CA LEU A 31 -25.50 22.71 17.18
C LEU A 31 -24.32 23.15 18.07
N GLY A 32 -23.68 22.20 18.76
CA GLY A 32 -22.46 22.47 19.52
C GLY A 32 -21.30 22.95 18.63
N LEU A 33 -21.15 22.37 17.43
CA LEU A 33 -20.15 22.81 16.46
C LEU A 33 -20.42 24.21 15.91
N LYS A 34 -21.69 24.54 15.70
CA LYS A 34 -22.17 25.84 15.17
C LYS A 34 -22.26 26.94 16.22
N LEU A 35 -21.98 26.65 17.49
CA LEU A 35 -22.14 27.57 18.61
C LEU A 35 -23.57 28.14 18.68
N ASP A 36 -24.58 27.27 18.56
CA ASP A 36 -25.98 27.66 18.63
C ASP A 36 -26.28 28.38 19.95
N GLU A 37 -26.79 29.60 19.85
CA GLU A 37 -27.03 30.50 21.00
C GLU A 37 -27.96 29.84 22.03
N LYS A 38 -29.05 29.22 21.58
CA LYS A 38 -30.04 28.58 22.46
C LYS A 38 -29.45 27.37 23.20
N LEU A 39 -28.67 26.52 22.53
CA LEU A 39 -27.97 25.42 23.18
C LEU A 39 -26.99 25.93 24.25
N ILE A 40 -26.22 26.96 23.92
CA ILE A 40 -25.24 27.54 24.86
C ILE A 40 -25.93 28.18 26.06
N SER A 41 -27.00 28.96 25.84
CA SER A 41 -27.81 29.55 26.91
C SER A 41 -28.38 28.49 27.84
N LEU A 42 -28.89 27.39 27.28
CA LEU A 42 -29.44 26.28 28.03
C LEU A 42 -28.38 25.62 28.95
N LEU A 43 -27.16 25.44 28.46
CA LEU A 43 -26.05 24.91 29.26
C LEU A 43 -25.54 25.91 30.30
N LEU A 44 -25.66 27.21 30.06
CA LEU A 44 -25.27 28.29 30.99
C LEU A 44 -26.23 28.44 32.18
N GLU A 45 -27.50 28.08 32.01
CA GLU A 45 -28.53 28.18 33.06
C GLU A 45 -28.37 27.14 34.17
N ASN A 46 -27.63 26.06 33.90
CA ASN A 46 -27.32 25.02 34.88
C ASN A 46 -25.91 25.23 35.44
N ASP A 47 -25.79 25.51 36.74
CA ASP A 47 -24.51 25.83 37.39
C ASP A 47 -23.46 24.72 37.25
N ASN A 48 -23.85 23.45 37.32
CA ASN A 48 -22.92 22.32 37.20
C ASN A 48 -22.43 22.12 35.76
N LEU A 49 -23.32 22.24 34.78
CA LEU A 49 -22.97 22.21 33.35
C LEU A 49 -22.09 23.42 32.98
N LYS A 50 -22.38 24.58 33.57
CA LYS A 50 -21.60 25.80 33.42
C LYS A 50 -20.17 25.63 33.93
N GLU A 51 -19.99 25.12 35.14
CA GLU A 51 -18.65 24.83 35.68
C GLU A 51 -17.88 23.82 34.83
N HIS A 52 -18.58 22.88 34.21
CA HIS A 52 -17.92 21.84 33.44
C HIS A 52 -17.60 22.24 31.99
N PHE A 53 -18.53 22.90 31.28
CA PHE A 53 -18.41 23.18 29.85
C PHE A 53 -18.01 24.63 29.53
N PHE A 54 -17.76 25.45 30.54
CA PHE A 54 -17.34 26.84 30.35
C PHE A 54 -16.09 27.19 31.15
N LYS A 55 -15.36 28.19 30.65
CA LYS A 55 -14.17 28.74 31.29
C LYS A 55 -14.35 30.24 31.45
N THR A 56 -13.95 30.78 32.61
CA THR A 56 -13.94 32.22 32.85
C THR A 56 -12.55 32.78 32.57
N VAL A 57 -12.45 33.73 31.63
CA VAL A 57 -11.21 34.44 31.30
C VAL A 57 -11.47 35.93 31.42
N ASN A 58 -10.76 36.62 32.32
CA ASN A 58 -10.88 38.07 32.52
C ASN A 58 -12.33 38.58 32.64
N LYS A 59 -13.18 37.86 33.40
CA LYS A 59 -14.61 38.12 33.62
C LYS A 59 -15.55 37.81 32.45
N VAL A 60 -15.06 37.23 31.36
CA VAL A 60 -15.87 36.73 30.25
C VAL A 60 -16.00 35.22 30.37
N ILE A 61 -17.22 34.70 30.21
CA ILE A 61 -17.51 33.27 30.20
C ILE A 61 -17.42 32.78 28.75
N ILE A 62 -16.57 31.77 28.53
CA ILE A 62 -16.28 31.20 27.22
C ILE A 62 -16.73 29.74 27.22
N PHE A 63 -17.49 29.34 26.20
CA PHE A 63 -17.87 27.93 26.00
C PHE A 63 -16.67 27.10 25.55
N ASP A 64 -16.32 26.07 26.32
CA ASP A 64 -15.26 25.12 26.00
C ASP A 64 -15.80 24.06 25.04
N LYS A 65 -15.84 24.43 23.76
CA LYS A 65 -16.33 23.60 22.66
C LYS A 65 -15.64 22.23 22.63
N ASP A 66 -14.33 22.18 22.78
CA ASP A 66 -13.58 20.92 22.70
C ASP A 66 -13.95 19.98 23.84
N LYS A 67 -14.13 20.51 25.05
CA LYS A 67 -14.55 19.72 26.21
C LYS A 67 -15.99 19.22 26.07
N PHE A 68 -16.90 20.07 25.59
CA PHE A 68 -18.28 19.66 25.30
C PHE A 68 -18.35 18.57 24.22
N MET A 69 -17.62 18.75 23.11
CA MET A 69 -17.57 17.77 22.03
C MET A 69 -17.01 16.43 22.49
N LYS A 70 -15.93 16.42 23.27
CA LYS A 70 -15.38 15.18 23.86
C LYS A 70 -16.38 14.47 24.77
N PHE A 71 -17.20 15.23 25.51
CA PHE A 71 -18.20 14.67 26.40
C PHE A 71 -19.37 14.05 25.62
N VAL A 72 -19.90 14.76 24.64
CA VAL A 72 -21.01 14.28 23.79
C VAL A 72 -20.58 13.13 22.87
N ASP A 73 -19.31 13.08 22.47
CA ASP A 73 -18.75 11.99 21.66
C ASP A 73 -18.39 10.74 22.49
N ASN A 74 -18.36 10.85 23.83
CA ASN A 74 -18.18 9.68 24.70
C ASN A 74 -19.33 8.68 24.49
N LYS A 75 -19.02 7.38 24.48
CA LYS A 75 -20.01 6.29 24.32
C LYS A 75 -20.97 6.15 25.49
N GLU A 76 -20.65 6.74 26.65
CA GLU A 76 -21.60 6.87 27.76
C GLU A 76 -22.70 7.90 27.45
N PHE A 77 -22.42 8.90 26.61
CA PHE A 77 -23.40 9.87 26.17
C PHE A 77 -24.26 9.28 25.03
N LEU A 78 -25.43 8.76 25.44
CA LEU A 78 -26.41 8.05 24.63
C LEU A 78 -25.81 6.76 24.03
N PRO A 79 -25.86 5.62 24.75
CA PRO A 79 -25.32 4.36 24.26
C PRO A 79 -26.22 3.79 23.15
N ASP A 80 -25.87 4.04 21.89
CA ASP A 80 -26.50 3.40 20.71
C ASP A 80 -26.17 1.89 20.60
N SER A 81 -25.67 1.24 21.65
CA SER A 81 -25.20 -0.15 21.60
C SER A 81 -25.46 -0.86 22.93
N TYR A 82 -26.29 -1.90 22.89
CA TYR A 82 -26.59 -2.83 24.00
C TYR A 82 -25.39 -3.66 24.48
N THR A 83 -24.20 -3.43 23.94
CA THR A 83 -22.96 -4.09 24.34
C THR A 83 -21.99 -3.06 24.90
N THR A 84 -21.64 -3.22 26.18
CA THR A 84 -20.54 -2.48 26.86
C THR A 84 -19.19 -2.72 26.18
N PHE A 85 -19.10 -3.71 25.29
CA PHE A 85 -17.93 -3.95 24.46
C PHE A 85 -17.94 -3.03 23.25
N LYS A 86 -16.90 -2.21 23.13
CA LYS A 86 -16.61 -1.50 21.89
C LYS A 86 -16.51 -2.55 20.76
N ASN A 87 -17.23 -2.34 19.64
CA ASN A 87 -17.21 -3.19 18.43
C ASN A 87 -15.83 -3.31 17.73
N LYS A 88 -14.73 -3.03 18.44
CA LYS A 88 -13.36 -3.03 17.94
C LYS A 88 -12.46 -3.62 19.01
N ILE A 89 -11.88 -4.77 18.71
CA ILE A 89 -10.77 -5.34 19.49
C ILE A 89 -9.51 -4.54 19.15
N GLY A 90 -8.71 -4.17 20.14
CA GLY A 90 -7.49 -3.41 19.92
C GLY A 90 -6.73 -3.11 21.20
N LEU A 91 -5.47 -2.71 21.05
CA LEU A 91 -4.63 -2.28 22.17
C LEU A 91 -4.97 -0.85 22.58
N THR A 92 -4.97 -0.57 23.87
CA THR A 92 -5.28 0.76 24.43
C THR A 92 -4.20 1.24 25.38
N THR A 93 -3.91 2.54 25.35
CA THR A 93 -3.17 3.24 26.39
C THR A 93 -4.08 4.34 26.96
N GLN A 94 -4.15 4.49 28.28
CA GLN A 94 -4.97 5.52 28.95
C GLN A 94 -6.44 5.61 28.44
N ASN A 95 -7.08 4.46 28.20
CA ASN A 95 -8.46 4.34 27.65
C ASN A 95 -8.67 4.80 26.20
N GLU A 96 -7.62 5.24 25.51
CA GLU A 96 -7.63 5.49 24.06
C GLU A 96 -6.99 4.32 23.30
N TYR A 97 -7.51 4.02 22.10
CA TYR A 97 -6.89 3.01 21.25
C TYR A 97 -5.54 3.49 20.75
N LEU A 98 -4.53 2.60 20.72
CA LEU A 98 -3.24 2.91 20.11
C LEU A 98 -3.39 3.40 18.66
N ALA A 99 -4.34 2.85 17.90
CA ALA A 99 -4.62 3.32 16.53
C ALA A 99 -5.11 4.79 16.43
N LYS A 100 -5.45 5.43 17.55
CA LYS A 100 -5.79 6.86 17.63
C LYS A 100 -4.65 7.71 18.19
N SER A 101 -3.73 7.10 18.92
CA SER A 101 -2.55 7.78 19.45
C SER A 101 -1.44 7.70 18.39
N GLY A 102 -1.02 8.85 17.86
CA GLY A 102 0.15 8.91 16.98
C GLY A 102 1.47 8.59 17.69
N GLU A 103 1.45 8.28 18.99
CA GLU A 103 2.64 8.04 19.81
C GLU A 103 3.19 6.61 19.70
N VAL A 104 2.38 5.65 19.26
CA VAL A 104 2.77 4.23 19.17
C VAL A 104 2.37 3.65 17.83
N VAL A 105 3.36 3.11 17.10
CA VAL A 105 3.15 2.38 15.85
C VAL A 105 3.44 0.90 16.05
N LEU A 106 2.54 0.04 15.58
CA LEU A 106 2.89 -1.37 15.36
C LEU A 106 3.70 -1.42 14.06
N SER A 107 5.01 -1.60 14.19
CA SER A 107 5.92 -1.73 13.05
C SER A 107 6.12 -3.21 12.75
N TRP A 108 5.76 -3.66 11.56
CA TRP A 108 6.18 -4.98 11.08
C TRP A 108 7.51 -4.81 10.34
N PRO A 109 8.62 -5.33 10.88
CA PRO A 109 9.91 -5.26 10.20
C PRO A 109 9.77 -5.77 8.75
N TYR A 110 10.33 -5.03 7.80
CA TYR A 110 10.37 -5.33 6.36
C TYR A 110 9.04 -5.18 5.59
N LYS A 111 7.90 -5.58 6.16
CA LYS A 111 6.59 -5.45 5.49
C LYS A 111 6.26 -4.00 5.14
N ASP A 112 6.51 -3.10 6.09
CA ASP A 112 6.22 -1.67 5.98
C ASP A 112 7.47 -0.89 5.53
N CYS A 113 8.31 -1.53 4.71
CA CYS A 113 9.55 -0.94 4.24
C CYS A 113 9.63 -0.89 2.71
N VAL A 114 10.42 0.06 2.23
CA VAL A 114 10.84 0.21 0.85
C VAL A 114 12.31 -0.15 0.74
N LEU A 115 12.60 -1.08 -0.18
CA LEU A 115 13.95 -1.50 -0.53
C LEU A 115 14.30 -0.98 -1.93
N GLU A 116 15.21 -0.02 -1.99
CA GLU A 116 15.70 0.52 -3.27
C GLU A 116 16.31 -0.59 -4.12
N GLY A 117 17.13 -1.44 -3.49
CA GLY A 117 17.73 -2.60 -4.12
C GLY A 117 18.75 -2.19 -5.17
N GLY A 118 19.85 -1.58 -4.74
CA GLY A 118 20.97 -1.26 -5.62
C GLY A 118 21.76 -2.52 -5.97
N MET A 119 22.04 -2.78 -7.24
CA MET A 119 23.14 -3.69 -7.58
C MET A 119 24.42 -3.05 -7.06
N GLU A 120 25.23 -3.81 -6.33
CA GLU A 120 26.57 -3.37 -5.92
C GLU A 120 27.33 -2.90 -7.17
N ASP A 121 27.68 -1.62 -7.21
CA ASP A 121 28.72 -1.17 -8.11
C ASP A 121 30.00 -1.94 -7.72
N PRO A 122 30.74 -2.56 -8.65
CA PRO A 122 32.02 -3.18 -8.33
C PRO A 122 32.98 -2.25 -7.55
N GLU A 123 32.80 -0.93 -7.65
CA GLU A 123 33.53 0.09 -6.90
C GLU A 123 32.95 0.38 -5.49
N GLU A 124 31.69 0.06 -5.22
CA GLU A 124 30.98 0.30 -3.94
C GLU A 124 30.68 -0.99 -3.15
N LYS A 125 31.71 -1.83 -2.92
CA LYS A 125 31.62 -3.12 -2.18
C LYS A 125 31.13 -3.04 -0.71
N ASN A 126 30.66 -1.88 -0.24
CA ASN A 126 30.24 -1.66 1.15
C ASN A 126 28.93 -0.85 1.26
N ARG A 127 28.14 -0.73 0.19
CA ARG A 127 26.85 -0.05 0.30
C ARG A 127 25.93 -0.87 1.23
N LYS A 128 25.69 -0.36 2.43
CA LYS A 128 24.69 -0.93 3.35
C LYS A 128 23.32 -0.64 2.77
N GLU A 129 22.64 -1.68 2.32
CA GLU A 129 21.25 -1.55 1.87
C GLU A 129 20.37 -1.09 3.05
N VAL A 130 19.51 -0.10 2.78
CA VAL A 130 18.65 0.51 3.80
C VAL A 130 17.20 0.14 3.52
N PHE A 131 16.55 -0.48 4.51
CA PHE A 131 15.10 -0.66 4.51
C PHE A 131 14.45 0.62 5.06
N TRP A 132 13.95 1.45 4.16
CA TRP A 132 13.26 2.68 4.54
C TRP A 132 11.86 2.34 5.04
N ASN A 133 11.59 2.56 6.33
CA ASN A 133 10.27 2.33 6.89
C ASN A 133 9.29 3.43 6.47
N GLU A 134 8.09 3.06 6.02
CA GLU A 134 7.06 3.96 5.50
C GLU A 134 6.64 5.06 6.48
N ILE A 135 6.71 4.78 7.78
CA ILE A 135 6.27 5.71 8.84
C ILE A 135 7.45 6.51 9.39
N LEU A 136 8.63 5.90 9.50
CA LEU A 136 9.81 6.55 10.10
C LEU A 136 10.63 7.36 9.09
N ALA A 137 10.55 7.05 7.80
CA ALA A 137 11.32 7.72 6.75
C ALA A 137 10.48 8.12 5.52
N PRO A 138 9.32 8.79 5.69
CA PRO A 138 8.45 9.17 4.58
C PRO A 138 9.15 10.10 3.58
N ASP A 139 9.92 11.08 4.06
CA ASP A 139 10.62 12.05 3.20
C ASP A 139 11.62 11.38 2.25
N GLU A 140 12.32 10.34 2.73
CA GLU A 140 13.30 9.63 1.90
C GLU A 140 12.63 8.71 0.89
N ILE A 141 11.50 8.12 1.26
CA ILE A 141 10.66 7.33 0.35
C ILE A 141 10.06 8.22 -0.73
N ASP A 142 9.58 9.41 -0.38
CA ASP A 142 9.03 10.37 -1.33
C ASP A 142 10.09 10.80 -2.35
N ARG A 143 11.30 11.15 -1.88
CA ARG A 143 12.43 11.46 -2.76
C ARG A 143 12.82 10.27 -3.65
N LEU A 144 12.77 9.05 -3.11
CA LEU A 144 13.04 7.83 -3.87
C LEU A 144 12.02 7.67 -5.00
N PHE A 145 10.74 7.90 -4.70
CA PHE A 145 9.61 7.72 -5.62
C PHE A 145 9.34 8.90 -6.55
N ASP A 146 9.99 10.03 -6.32
CA ASP A 146 9.89 11.18 -7.20
C ASP A 146 10.35 10.85 -8.62
N PRO A 147 9.62 11.30 -9.66
CA PRO A 147 10.02 11.06 -11.05
C PRO A 147 11.44 11.56 -11.32
N LYS A 148 12.30 10.67 -11.80
CA LYS A 148 13.68 10.99 -12.18
C LYS A 148 13.72 11.51 -13.62
N VAL A 149 14.64 12.43 -13.88
CA VAL A 149 14.88 12.94 -15.23
C VAL A 149 15.62 11.87 -16.03
N LEU A 150 15.04 11.42 -17.13
CA LEU A 150 15.69 10.51 -18.07
C LEU A 150 16.64 11.31 -18.97
N THR A 151 17.87 10.83 -19.11
CA THR A 151 18.94 11.49 -19.90
C THR A 151 19.65 10.50 -20.80
N GLY A 152 20.45 10.98 -21.76
CA GLY A 152 21.28 10.12 -22.59
C GLY A 152 20.50 9.38 -23.68
N PHE A 153 19.43 9.99 -24.21
CA PHE A 153 18.63 9.41 -25.28
C PHE A 153 19.45 9.17 -26.54
N LYS A 154 19.38 7.94 -27.04
CA LYS A 154 19.97 7.48 -28.29
C LYS A 154 18.97 6.60 -29.02
N ARG A 155 18.85 6.74 -30.34
CA ARG A 155 18.06 5.84 -31.18
C ARG A 155 19.03 4.91 -31.90
N ILE A 156 18.79 3.61 -31.82
CA ILE A 156 19.63 2.58 -32.44
C ILE A 156 18.77 1.85 -33.47
N ASP A 157 19.25 1.80 -34.71
CA ASP A 157 18.65 1.01 -35.79
C ASP A 157 19.75 0.25 -36.57
N ALA A 158 19.37 -0.43 -37.66
CA ALA A 158 20.30 -1.17 -38.50
C ALA A 158 21.43 -0.31 -39.12
N LYS A 159 21.31 1.02 -39.11
CA LYS A 159 22.29 1.98 -39.63
C LYS A 159 23.18 2.60 -38.54
N GLY A 160 22.96 2.26 -37.27
CA GLY A 160 23.80 2.68 -36.14
C GLY A 160 23.05 3.57 -35.12
N GLU A 161 23.83 4.39 -34.39
CA GLU A 161 23.30 5.31 -33.36
C GLU A 161 22.96 6.69 -33.95
N HIS A 162 21.80 7.23 -33.56
CA HIS A 162 21.29 8.54 -33.97
C HIS A 162 20.90 9.39 -32.76
N LYS A 163 20.95 10.71 -32.92
CA LYS A 163 20.39 11.64 -31.93
C LYS A 163 18.87 11.54 -31.90
N VAL A 164 18.29 11.81 -30.73
CA VAL A 164 16.86 11.77 -30.49
C VAL A 164 16.37 13.18 -30.22
N ASP A 165 15.53 13.70 -31.12
CA ASP A 165 14.88 15.00 -30.93
C ASP A 165 13.53 14.84 -30.20
N GLU A 166 12.78 13.77 -30.50
CA GLU A 166 11.49 13.44 -29.88
C GLU A 166 11.32 11.93 -29.67
N ILE A 167 10.48 11.56 -28.69
CA ILE A 167 10.13 10.17 -28.35
C ILE A 167 8.66 9.93 -28.68
N GLU A 168 8.44 9.11 -29.69
CA GLU A 168 7.12 8.75 -30.18
C GLU A 168 6.45 7.72 -29.26
N PRO A 169 5.10 7.70 -29.17
CA PRO A 169 4.38 6.68 -28.41
C PRO A 169 4.62 5.24 -28.88
N THR A 170 5.05 5.06 -30.13
CA THR A 170 5.33 3.75 -30.75
C THR A 170 6.79 3.33 -30.66
N ASP A 171 7.66 4.16 -30.08
CA ASP A 171 9.08 3.82 -29.93
C ASP A 171 9.28 2.68 -28.92
N ASN A 172 10.19 1.77 -29.26
CA ASN A 172 10.70 0.77 -28.33
C ASN A 172 11.77 1.42 -27.43
N LEU A 173 11.63 1.28 -26.12
CA LEU A 173 12.50 1.93 -25.15
C LEU A 173 13.31 0.90 -24.37
N ILE A 174 14.62 1.13 -24.28
CA ILE A 174 15.53 0.45 -23.36
C ILE A 174 16.00 1.50 -22.35
N ILE A 175 15.77 1.25 -21.06
CA ILE A 175 16.09 2.19 -19.99
C ILE A 175 17.10 1.53 -19.06
N LYS A 176 18.28 2.14 -18.94
CA LYS A 176 19.32 1.72 -18.00
C LYS A 176 19.11 2.47 -16.67
N GLY A 177 18.96 1.73 -15.57
CA GLY A 177 18.85 2.30 -14.23
C GLY A 177 18.23 1.31 -13.24
N ASN A 178 18.10 1.72 -11.97
CA ASN A 178 17.36 0.95 -10.98
C ASN A 178 15.87 0.88 -11.39
N ASN A 179 15.37 -0.34 -11.55
CA ASN A 179 14.01 -0.60 -12.01
C ASN A 179 12.93 0.04 -11.13
N LEU A 180 13.08 0.11 -9.81
CA LEU A 180 12.10 0.76 -8.93
C LEU A 180 11.95 2.25 -9.27
N LEU A 181 13.07 2.97 -9.37
CA LEU A 181 13.11 4.38 -9.73
C LEU A 181 12.55 4.63 -11.14
N VAL A 182 12.92 3.77 -12.08
CA VAL A 182 12.43 3.82 -13.47
C VAL A 182 10.91 3.62 -13.51
N LEU A 183 10.38 2.61 -12.84
CA LEU A 183 8.93 2.34 -12.81
C LEU A 183 8.15 3.53 -12.23
N HIS A 184 8.63 4.14 -11.15
CA HIS A 184 8.03 5.35 -10.57
C HIS A 184 8.06 6.54 -11.55
N SER A 185 9.15 6.70 -12.28
CA SER A 185 9.30 7.76 -13.29
C SER A 185 8.36 7.54 -14.49
N LEU A 186 8.18 6.29 -14.93
CA LEU A 186 7.30 5.92 -16.04
C LEU A 186 5.81 6.04 -15.69
N LYS A 187 5.46 5.92 -14.40
CA LYS A 187 4.07 5.98 -13.92
C LYS A 187 3.31 7.20 -14.43
N LYS A 188 3.96 8.38 -14.49
CA LYS A 188 3.32 9.62 -14.97
C LYS A 188 2.79 9.51 -16.42
N ARG A 189 3.48 8.76 -17.29
CA ARG A 189 3.13 8.62 -18.72
C ARG A 189 2.35 7.34 -19.01
N TYR A 190 2.65 6.24 -18.33
CA TYR A 190 2.22 4.89 -18.70
C TYR A 190 1.26 4.21 -17.72
N ALA A 191 0.83 4.88 -16.64
CA ALA A 191 -0.18 4.33 -15.73
C ALA A 191 -1.44 3.85 -16.48
N GLY A 192 -1.86 2.61 -16.22
CA GLY A 192 -3.02 1.98 -16.85
C GLY A 192 -2.90 1.71 -18.36
N LYS A 193 -1.72 1.83 -18.96
CA LYS A 193 -1.53 1.70 -20.42
C LYS A 193 -0.77 0.43 -20.83
N VAL A 194 -0.10 -0.24 -19.90
CA VAL A 194 0.71 -1.42 -20.22
C VAL A 194 -0.17 -2.65 -20.36
N LYS A 195 -0.14 -3.32 -21.51
CA LYS A 195 -0.99 -4.48 -21.80
C LYS A 195 -0.43 -5.79 -21.23
N LEU A 196 0.88 -5.95 -21.25
CA LEU A 196 1.58 -7.14 -20.78
C LEU A 196 2.82 -6.70 -20.03
N ILE A 197 3.04 -7.29 -18.85
CA ILE A 197 4.30 -7.19 -18.12
C ILE A 197 4.83 -8.61 -17.98
N TYR A 198 6.06 -8.83 -18.42
CA TYR A 198 6.81 -10.06 -18.16
C TYR A 198 8.06 -9.67 -17.36
N ILE A 199 8.32 -10.39 -16.27
CA ILE A 199 9.52 -10.21 -15.46
C ILE A 199 10.15 -11.57 -15.14
N ASP A 200 11.48 -11.55 -15.09
CA ASP A 200 12.35 -12.66 -14.68
C ASP A 200 13.20 -12.16 -13.49
N PRO A 201 12.62 -12.12 -12.28
CA PRO A 201 13.31 -11.66 -11.07
C PRO A 201 14.43 -12.61 -10.67
N PRO A 202 15.37 -12.20 -9.79
CA PRO A 202 16.35 -13.13 -9.22
C PRO A 202 15.63 -14.22 -8.43
N TYR A 203 16.06 -15.48 -8.57
CA TYR A 203 15.38 -16.64 -7.98
C TYR A 203 15.75 -16.94 -6.52
N ASN A 204 16.72 -16.21 -5.97
CA ASN A 204 17.17 -16.33 -4.57
C ASN A 204 17.55 -17.76 -4.09
N PRO A 205 18.37 -18.52 -4.84
CA PRO A 205 18.75 -19.86 -4.41
C PRO A 205 19.64 -19.83 -3.16
N ASP A 206 19.52 -20.84 -2.29
CA ASP A 206 20.45 -21.04 -1.15
C ASP A 206 21.77 -21.67 -1.62
N SER A 207 22.51 -20.94 -2.46
CA SER A 207 23.81 -21.38 -3.01
C SER A 207 24.71 -20.21 -3.41
N ASN A 208 25.96 -20.50 -3.73
CA ASN A 208 26.90 -19.51 -4.27
C ASN A 208 26.48 -18.92 -5.63
N ALA A 209 25.48 -19.51 -6.29
CA ALA A 209 24.88 -18.97 -7.51
C ALA A 209 23.84 -17.86 -7.22
N ASN A 210 23.60 -17.54 -5.93
CA ASN A 210 22.68 -16.47 -5.57
C ASN A 210 23.20 -15.11 -6.05
N THR A 211 22.39 -14.48 -6.89
CA THR A 211 22.62 -13.12 -7.39
C THR A 211 21.91 -12.07 -6.55
N PHE A 212 21.02 -12.48 -5.64
CA PHE A 212 20.32 -11.65 -4.67
C PHE A 212 21.14 -11.55 -3.38
N ASN A 213 22.22 -10.77 -3.42
CA ASN A 213 23.14 -10.61 -2.28
C ASN A 213 22.81 -9.35 -1.48
N TYR A 214 21.71 -9.39 -0.72
CA TYR A 214 21.39 -8.33 0.25
C TYR A 214 21.82 -8.76 1.65
N ASN A 215 22.49 -7.85 2.36
CA ASN A 215 23.12 -8.09 3.66
C ASN A 215 22.08 -8.20 4.79
N ASN A 216 21.30 -9.28 4.80
CA ASN A 216 20.29 -9.55 5.81
C ASN A 216 20.25 -11.03 6.20
N THR A 217 20.15 -11.30 7.50
CA THR A 217 19.81 -12.62 8.09
C THR A 217 18.38 -13.09 7.73
N PHE A 218 17.54 -12.20 7.17
CA PHE A 218 16.16 -12.48 6.72
C PHE A 218 16.06 -12.42 5.19
N ASN A 219 16.67 -13.39 4.50
CA ASN A 219 16.80 -13.41 3.04
C ASN A 219 15.43 -13.41 2.32
N GLU A 220 14.56 -14.37 2.63
CA GLU A 220 13.22 -14.50 2.00
C GLU A 220 12.37 -13.22 2.19
N SER A 221 12.34 -12.66 3.42
CA SER A 221 11.60 -11.42 3.70
C SER A 221 12.15 -10.22 2.93
N SER A 222 13.47 -10.16 2.73
CA SER A 222 14.11 -9.12 1.92
C SER A 222 13.73 -9.26 0.46
N TRP A 223 13.73 -10.48 -0.06
CA TRP A 223 13.31 -10.78 -1.42
C TRP A 223 11.85 -10.43 -1.67
N LEU A 224 10.96 -10.82 -0.77
CA LEU A 224 9.54 -10.46 -0.84
C LEU A 224 9.32 -8.95 -0.80
N THR A 225 10.04 -8.23 0.06
CA THR A 225 9.97 -6.76 0.13
C THR A 225 10.43 -6.14 -1.19
N PHE A 226 11.58 -6.59 -1.71
CA PHE A 226 12.15 -6.15 -2.98
C PHE A 226 11.16 -6.30 -4.15
N ILE A 227 10.54 -7.49 -4.26
CA ILE A 227 9.59 -7.82 -5.32
C ILE A 227 8.27 -7.08 -5.13
N LYS A 228 7.73 -7.04 -3.91
CA LYS A 228 6.49 -6.32 -3.59
C LYS A 228 6.57 -4.85 -3.98
N ASN A 229 7.64 -4.14 -3.60
CA ASN A 229 7.77 -2.71 -3.91
C ASN A 229 7.72 -2.45 -5.43
N ARG A 230 8.27 -3.35 -6.25
CA ARG A 230 8.25 -3.25 -7.71
C ARG A 230 6.88 -3.63 -8.29
N LEU A 231 6.29 -4.71 -7.80
CA LEU A 231 4.95 -5.16 -8.21
C LEU A 231 3.87 -4.13 -7.89
N ASP A 232 4.00 -3.39 -6.78
CA ASP A 232 3.08 -2.32 -6.38
C ASP A 232 3.00 -1.20 -7.44
N VAL A 233 4.12 -0.91 -8.11
CA VAL A 233 4.16 0.08 -9.19
C VAL A 233 3.77 -0.56 -10.52
N ALA A 234 4.25 -1.77 -10.80
CA ALA A 234 3.90 -2.52 -12.02
C ALA A 234 2.37 -2.70 -12.15
N LYS A 235 1.67 -3.02 -11.05
CA LYS A 235 0.21 -3.10 -10.99
C LYS A 235 -0.48 -1.79 -11.43
N LYS A 236 0.10 -0.63 -11.08
CA LYS A 236 -0.44 0.69 -11.45
C LYS A 236 -0.17 1.04 -12.92
N LEU A 237 0.86 0.46 -13.52
CA LEU A 237 1.17 0.59 -14.95
C LEU A 237 0.26 -0.31 -15.81
N LEU A 238 -0.12 -1.46 -15.28
CA LEU A 238 -0.94 -2.45 -15.96
C LEU A 238 -2.33 -1.91 -16.29
N LYS A 239 -2.78 -2.13 -17.52
CA LYS A 239 -4.15 -1.84 -17.95
C LYS A 239 -5.13 -2.78 -17.23
N LYS A 240 -6.41 -2.40 -17.10
CA LYS A 240 -7.45 -3.20 -16.44
C LYS A 240 -7.60 -4.62 -17.03
N ASP A 241 -7.40 -4.75 -18.34
CA ASP A 241 -7.43 -6.02 -19.09
C ASP A 241 -6.02 -6.59 -19.34
N GLY A 242 -5.00 -6.07 -18.66
CA GLY A 242 -3.61 -6.44 -18.83
C GLY A 242 -3.25 -7.73 -18.08
N VAL A 243 -2.14 -8.34 -18.49
CA VAL A 243 -1.63 -9.59 -17.91
C VAL A 243 -0.24 -9.33 -17.32
N LEU A 244 0.02 -9.87 -16.13
CA LEU A 244 1.36 -9.93 -15.54
C LEU A 244 1.83 -11.38 -15.56
N ILE A 245 3.08 -11.59 -15.96
CA ILE A 245 3.75 -12.88 -15.97
C ILE A 245 5.05 -12.75 -15.20
N VAL A 246 5.28 -13.66 -14.26
CA VAL A 246 6.50 -13.71 -13.45
C VAL A 246 7.13 -15.09 -13.62
N ALA A 247 8.31 -15.16 -14.21
CA ALA A 247 9.12 -16.37 -14.21
C ALA A 247 9.71 -16.60 -12.81
N ILE A 248 9.79 -17.86 -12.38
CA ILE A 248 10.33 -18.22 -11.07
C ILE A 248 10.75 -19.70 -11.04
N ASP A 249 11.72 -20.05 -10.22
CA ASP A 249 12.04 -21.44 -9.90
C ASP A 249 11.31 -21.93 -8.63
N GLU A 250 11.71 -23.09 -8.13
CA GLU A 250 11.13 -23.69 -6.93
C GLU A 250 11.38 -22.92 -5.63
N ASN A 251 12.40 -22.05 -5.54
CA ASN A 251 12.85 -21.48 -4.29
C ASN A 251 11.81 -20.52 -3.70
N GLU A 252 11.31 -19.59 -4.52
CA GLU A 252 10.44 -18.49 -4.06
C GLU A 252 8.99 -18.58 -4.57
N HIS A 253 8.65 -19.57 -5.41
CA HIS A 253 7.34 -19.61 -6.08
C HIS A 253 6.14 -19.65 -5.13
N PHE A 254 6.24 -20.33 -3.99
CA PHE A 254 5.15 -20.40 -3.01
C PHE A 254 4.90 -19.03 -2.36
N LEU A 255 5.97 -18.38 -1.92
CA LEU A 255 5.93 -17.07 -1.28
C LEU A 255 5.45 -15.99 -2.26
N LEU A 256 6.01 -15.98 -3.48
CA LEU A 256 5.57 -15.13 -4.57
C LEU A 256 4.09 -15.36 -4.92
N GLY A 257 3.65 -16.62 -5.01
CA GLY A 257 2.26 -16.95 -5.29
C GLY A 257 1.29 -16.43 -4.23
N SER A 258 1.68 -16.47 -2.95
CA SER A 258 0.91 -15.89 -1.85
C SER A 258 0.82 -14.36 -1.97
N LEU A 259 1.97 -13.70 -2.19
CA LEU A 259 2.04 -12.25 -2.39
C LEU A 259 1.15 -11.81 -3.56
N LEU A 260 1.23 -12.50 -4.71
CA LEU A 260 0.44 -12.16 -5.89
C LEU A 260 -1.07 -12.32 -5.65
N LYS A 261 -1.50 -13.35 -4.90
CA LYS A 261 -2.92 -13.51 -4.54
C LYS A 261 -3.42 -12.38 -3.64
N GLU A 262 -2.61 -11.92 -2.69
CA GLU A 262 -2.93 -10.76 -1.85
C GLU A 262 -3.01 -9.48 -2.71
N MET A 263 -2.04 -9.28 -3.59
CA MET A 263 -1.96 -8.08 -4.41
C MET A 263 -3.02 -8.01 -5.51
N PHE A 264 -3.52 -9.14 -6.02
CA PHE A 264 -4.45 -9.19 -7.15
C PHE A 264 -5.73 -10.01 -6.82
N PRO A 265 -6.57 -9.55 -5.87
CA PRO A 265 -7.74 -10.31 -5.42
C PRO A 265 -8.81 -10.53 -6.51
N ASP A 266 -8.86 -9.63 -7.50
CA ASP A 266 -9.79 -9.65 -8.63
C ASP A 266 -9.21 -10.33 -9.89
N SER A 267 -8.11 -11.06 -9.73
CA SER A 267 -7.46 -11.80 -10.81
C SER A 267 -7.40 -13.28 -10.51
N ASP A 268 -7.33 -14.09 -11.56
CA ASP A 268 -6.96 -15.48 -11.49
C ASP A 268 -5.43 -15.57 -11.51
N VAL A 269 -4.88 -16.36 -10.59
CA VAL A 269 -3.44 -16.59 -10.43
C VAL A 269 -3.14 -18.03 -10.80
N HIS A 270 -2.49 -18.24 -11.95
CA HIS A 270 -2.15 -19.57 -12.47
C HIS A 270 -0.65 -19.80 -12.39
N CYS A 271 -0.23 -20.87 -11.70
CA CYS A 271 1.15 -21.33 -11.74
C CYS A 271 1.28 -22.39 -12.85
N ILE A 272 2.12 -22.11 -13.84
CA ILE A 272 2.34 -22.97 -15.00
C ILE A 272 3.76 -23.52 -14.96
N THR A 273 3.90 -24.82 -15.15
CA THR A 273 5.19 -25.49 -15.27
C THR A 273 5.81 -25.24 -16.65
N ILE A 274 7.05 -24.76 -16.68
CA ILE A 274 7.82 -24.51 -17.90
C ILE A 274 8.96 -25.53 -17.98
N VAL A 275 8.87 -26.48 -18.90
CA VAL A 275 9.89 -27.50 -19.10
C VAL A 275 11.04 -26.92 -19.94
N HIS A 276 12.21 -26.70 -19.34
CA HIS A 276 13.38 -26.17 -20.04
C HIS A 276 14.34 -27.28 -20.50
N ASN A 277 14.36 -28.42 -19.80
CA ASN A 277 15.20 -29.56 -20.17
C ASN A 277 14.46 -30.89 -19.89
N PRO A 278 13.82 -31.50 -20.90
CA PRO A 278 13.11 -32.77 -20.73
C PRO A 278 14.00 -33.93 -20.26
N ARG A 279 15.33 -33.84 -20.44
CA ARG A 279 16.28 -34.86 -19.96
C ARG A 279 16.55 -34.76 -18.45
N GLY A 280 16.30 -33.60 -17.86
CA GLY A 280 16.55 -33.30 -16.46
C GLY A 280 18.00 -32.94 -16.14
N VAL A 281 18.16 -32.21 -15.05
CA VAL A 281 19.43 -31.92 -14.39
C VAL A 281 19.43 -32.66 -13.05
N GLN A 282 20.47 -33.43 -12.77
CA GLN A 282 20.55 -34.26 -11.57
C GLN A 282 20.67 -33.38 -10.32
N GLY A 283 19.68 -33.48 -9.44
CA GLY A 283 19.74 -32.94 -8.07
C GLY A 283 20.15 -34.01 -7.05
N THR A 284 20.10 -33.65 -5.77
CA THR A 284 20.46 -34.55 -4.66
C THR A 284 19.52 -35.75 -4.56
N ASN A 285 18.20 -35.50 -4.63
CA ASN A 285 17.16 -36.54 -4.49
C ASN A 285 16.39 -36.77 -5.79
N PHE A 286 16.11 -35.70 -6.54
CA PHE A 286 15.31 -35.73 -7.77
C PHE A 286 16.04 -34.97 -8.88
N SER A 287 15.72 -35.31 -10.13
CA SER A 287 16.17 -34.53 -11.29
C SER A 287 15.16 -33.43 -11.60
N TYR A 288 15.64 -32.22 -11.81
CA TYR A 288 14.84 -31.05 -12.12
C TYR A 288 14.72 -30.89 -13.65
N ILE A 289 13.49 -30.76 -14.16
CA ILE A 289 13.21 -30.65 -15.60
C ILE A 289 12.54 -29.31 -15.97
N HIS A 290 12.09 -28.57 -14.96
CA HIS A 290 11.18 -27.46 -15.12
C HIS A 290 11.45 -26.32 -14.15
N GLU A 291 11.02 -25.13 -14.58
CA GLU A 291 10.79 -23.94 -13.76
C GLU A 291 9.28 -23.64 -13.80
N TYR A 292 8.90 -22.48 -13.27
CA TYR A 292 7.52 -22.02 -13.24
C TYR A 292 7.37 -20.64 -13.88
N ALA A 293 6.16 -20.37 -14.36
CA ALA A 293 5.70 -19.04 -14.70
C ALA A 293 4.33 -18.81 -14.06
N ILE A 294 4.22 -17.74 -13.27
CA ILE A 294 2.97 -17.35 -12.64
C ILE A 294 2.28 -16.30 -13.51
N PHE A 295 1.08 -16.61 -13.98
CA PHE A 295 0.23 -15.73 -14.78
C PHE A 295 -0.85 -15.11 -13.90
N ILE A 296 -0.93 -13.79 -13.90
CA ILE A 296 -2.00 -13.02 -13.26
C ILE A 296 -2.91 -12.49 -14.37
N ILE A 297 -4.14 -13.00 -14.42
CA ILE A 297 -5.11 -12.69 -15.47
C ILE A 297 -6.38 -12.11 -14.84
N PRO A 298 -6.96 -11.01 -15.35
CA PRO A 298 -8.21 -10.48 -14.84
C PRO A 298 -9.35 -11.53 -14.88
N LYS A 299 -10.10 -11.64 -13.78
CA LYS A 299 -11.21 -12.61 -13.69
C LYS A 299 -12.22 -12.46 -14.82
N GLY A 300 -12.67 -13.58 -15.36
CA GLY A 300 -13.66 -13.63 -16.44
C GLY A 300 -13.11 -13.20 -17.81
N GLN A 301 -11.80 -12.96 -17.94
CA GLN A 301 -11.17 -12.65 -19.23
C GLN A 301 -10.50 -13.89 -19.81
N LYS A 302 -10.90 -14.28 -21.04
CA LYS A 302 -10.13 -15.24 -21.83
C LYS A 302 -8.96 -14.53 -22.52
N SER A 303 -7.85 -14.39 -21.82
CA SER A 303 -6.64 -13.72 -22.35
C SER A 303 -5.81 -14.61 -23.28
N ILE A 304 -5.84 -15.92 -23.07
CA ILE A 304 -5.17 -16.89 -23.96
C ILE A 304 -6.08 -17.13 -25.16
N CYS A 305 -5.71 -16.53 -26.29
CA CYS A 305 -6.42 -16.67 -27.56
C CYS A 305 -5.99 -17.95 -28.28
N ASN A 306 -6.85 -18.49 -29.14
CA ASN A 306 -6.52 -19.64 -30.01
C ASN A 306 -5.60 -19.23 -31.18
N ARG A 307 -4.74 -18.22 -31.00
CA ARG A 307 -3.85 -17.77 -32.07
C ARG A 307 -2.71 -18.78 -32.18
N GLU A 308 -2.72 -19.55 -33.26
CA GLU A 308 -1.55 -20.29 -33.70
C GLU A 308 -0.54 -19.27 -34.27
N ILE A 309 0.62 -19.17 -33.64
CA ILE A 309 1.75 -18.45 -34.20
C ILE A 309 2.42 -19.39 -35.19
N LYS A 310 2.56 -18.96 -36.44
CA LYS A 310 3.16 -19.81 -37.46
C LYS A 310 4.65 -20.01 -37.14
N PRO A 311 5.25 -21.18 -37.43
CA PRO A 311 6.65 -21.44 -37.10
C PRO A 311 7.64 -20.42 -37.65
N ASP A 312 7.34 -19.82 -38.80
CA ASP A 312 8.12 -18.76 -39.45
C ASP A 312 8.01 -17.39 -38.76
N GLU A 313 7.01 -17.18 -37.90
CA GLU A 313 6.88 -16.00 -37.06
C GLU A 313 7.62 -16.15 -35.71
N ILE A 314 8.20 -17.33 -35.42
CA ILE A 314 8.87 -17.62 -34.14
C ILE A 314 10.39 -17.63 -34.33
N GLU A 315 11.06 -16.65 -33.75
CA GLU A 315 12.52 -16.63 -33.65
C GLU A 315 12.96 -17.24 -32.31
N TRP A 316 13.64 -18.39 -32.37
CA TRP A 316 14.15 -19.11 -31.20
C TRP A 316 15.57 -18.70 -30.80
N SER A 317 16.07 -17.57 -31.32
CA SER A 317 17.40 -17.08 -30.99
C SER A 317 17.51 -16.90 -29.47
N ASN A 318 18.44 -17.60 -28.84
CA ASN A 318 18.75 -17.36 -27.43
C ASN A 318 19.30 -15.94 -27.29
N PHE A 319 18.70 -15.13 -26.41
CA PHE A 319 19.24 -13.81 -26.05
C PHE A 319 20.56 -13.90 -25.24
N ARG A 320 20.98 -15.11 -24.87
CA ARG A 320 22.29 -15.39 -24.28
C ARG A 320 23.27 -15.77 -25.40
N ASN A 321 24.04 -14.80 -25.87
CA ASN A 321 25.30 -15.01 -26.58
C ASN A 321 26.46 -14.70 -25.63
#